data_AF-A0A820SJ89-F1
#
_entry.id   AF-A0A820SJ89-F1
#
_cell.length_a   1.000
_cell.length_b   1.000
_cell.length_c   1.000
_cell.angle_alpha   90.00
_cell.angle_beta   90.00
_cell.angle_gamma   90.00
#
_symmetry.space_group_name_H-M   'P 1'
#
loop_
_entity.id
_entity.type
_entity.pdbx_description
1 polymer ?
#
loop_
_entity_poly.entity_id
_entity_poly.type
_entity_poly.pdbx_seq_one_letter_code
_entity_poly.pdbx_strand_id
1 'polypeptide(L)'
;SFSRTSLANQCEECSIKVQNRDCIVILIKNMPNLRALYVHGEKETFTDENIKLIQWLKVNLSSKYLITEHPYFPNAIRIWIQ
;
A
#
# COMPACT_ATOMS: atom_id res chain seq x y z
N SER A 1 -8.29 31.78 5.12
CA SER A 1 -9.09 30.79 4.40
C SER A 1 -8.45 29.42 4.62
N PHE A 2 -9.13 28.48 5.28
CA PHE A 2 -8.63 27.09 5.31
C PHE A 2 -8.96 26.48 3.95
N SER A 3 -7.97 26.38 3.06
CA SER A 3 -8.14 25.53 1.88
C SER A 3 -8.31 24.10 2.41
N ARG A 4 -9.48 23.50 2.16
CA ARG A 4 -9.66 22.06 2.38
C ARG A 4 -8.84 21.36 1.30
N THR A 5 -7.54 21.18 1.51
CA THR A 5 -6.74 20.30 0.67
C THR A 5 -7.26 18.87 0.88
N SER A 6 -7.47 18.13 -0.20
CA SER A 6 -8.02 16.78 -0.12
C SER A 6 -7.12 15.88 0.73
N LEU A 7 -7.70 14.87 1.40
CA LEU A 7 -6.93 13.86 2.13
C LEU A 7 -5.81 13.27 1.24
N ALA A 8 -6.11 13.05 -0.04
CA ALA A 8 -5.17 12.56 -1.03
C ALA A 8 -3.91 13.45 -1.16
N ASN A 9 -4.04 14.76 -0.96
CA ASN A 9 -2.93 15.71 -1.03
C ASN A 9 -2.19 15.89 0.30
N GLN A 10 -2.67 15.33 1.41
CA GLN A 10 -2.04 15.48 2.73
C GLN A 10 -1.49 14.15 3.28
N CYS A 11 -2.02 13.03 2.81
CA CYS A 11 -1.70 11.71 3.34
C CYS A 11 -0.31 11.26 2.87
N GLU A 12 0.66 11.24 3.80
CA GLU A 12 1.99 10.66 3.58
C GLU A 12 2.04 9.16 3.87
N GLU A 13 1.24 8.70 4.83
CA GLU A 13 1.17 7.30 5.23
C GLU A 13 -0.29 6.85 5.29
N CYS A 14 -0.60 5.74 4.61
CA CYS A 14 -1.94 5.19 4.57
C CYS A 14 -1.90 3.71 4.95
N SER A 15 -2.83 3.30 5.82
CA SER A 15 -3.06 1.89 6.16
C SER A 15 -4.44 1.49 5.66
N ILE A 16 -4.48 0.39 4.92
CA ILE A 16 -5.70 -0.12 4.30
C ILE A 16 -5.84 -1.62 4.52
N LYS A 17 -7.08 -2.07 4.67
CA LYS A 17 -7.45 -3.48 4.55
C LYS A 17 -7.96 -3.68 3.13
N VAL A 18 -7.23 -4.45 2.32
CA VAL A 18 -7.54 -4.60 0.89
C VAL A 18 -8.28 -5.89 0.63
N GLN A 19 -9.49 -5.77 0.10
CA GLN A 19 -10.27 -6.89 -0.45
C GLN A 19 -10.07 -7.04 -1.96
N ASN A 20 -9.65 -5.98 -2.66
CA ASN A 20 -9.38 -5.97 -4.10
C ASN A 20 -8.02 -5.32 -4.39
N ARG A 21 -7.09 -6.10 -4.97
CA ARG A 21 -5.72 -5.66 -5.29
C ARG A 21 -5.65 -4.41 -6.17
N ASP A 22 -6.64 -4.16 -7.03
CA ASP A 22 -6.64 -2.98 -7.91
C ASP A 22 -6.76 -1.66 -7.12
N CYS A 23 -7.38 -1.70 -5.93
CA CYS A 23 -7.47 -0.55 -5.04
C CYS A 23 -6.10 -0.05 -4.58
N ILE A 24 -5.11 -0.94 -4.46
CA ILE A 24 -3.73 -0.58 -4.07
C ILE A 24 -3.13 0.35 -5.14
N VAL A 25 -3.26 -0.04 -6.41
CA VAL A 25 -2.71 0.73 -7.54
C VAL A 25 -3.44 2.07 -7.68
N ILE A 26 -4.76 2.07 -7.49
CA ILE A 26 -5.57 3.31 -7.52
C ILE A 26 -5.10 4.27 -6.43
N LEU A 27 -4.89 3.80 -5.19
CA LEU A 27 -4.46 4.67 -4.08
C LEU A 27 -3.08 5.28 -4.34
N ILE A 28 -2.12 4.46 -4.76
CA ILE A 28 -0.78 4.93 -5.11
C ILE A 28 -0.83 6.01 -6.20
N LYS A 29 -1.67 5.83 -7.23
CA LYS A 29 -1.77 6.80 -8.35
C LYS A 29 -2.47 8.11 -7.97
N ASN A 30 -3.38 8.09 -7.00
CA ASN A 30 -4.24 9.23 -6.68
C ASN A 30 -3.80 9.99 -5.42
N MET A 31 -2.82 9.50 -4.67
CA MET A 31 -2.29 10.15 -3.48
C MET A 31 -0.84 10.62 -3.73
N PRO A 32 -0.64 11.81 -4.33
CA PRO A 32 0.67 12.25 -4.82
C PRO A 32 1.72 12.42 -3.72
N ASN A 33 1.31 12.64 -2.47
CA ASN A 33 2.22 12.79 -1.34
C ASN A 33 2.39 11.50 -0.53
N LEU A 34 1.79 10.39 -0.98
CA LEU A 34 1.91 9.11 -0.29
C LEU A 34 3.34 8.58 -0.40
N ARG A 35 3.94 8.29 0.75
CA ARG A 35 5.31 7.77 0.92
C ARG A 35 5.30 6.32 1.37
N ALA A 36 4.29 5.92 2.15
CA ALA A 36 4.11 4.54 2.58
C ALA A 36 2.65 4.10 2.50
N LEU A 37 2.44 2.91 1.94
CA LEU A 37 1.16 2.21 1.96
C LEU A 37 1.30 0.88 2.71
N TYR A 38 0.51 0.71 3.76
CA TYR A 38 0.42 -0.53 4.53
C TYR A 38 -0.84 -1.28 4.12
N VAL A 39 -0.66 -2.46 3.53
CA VAL A 39 -1.74 -3.31 3.05
C VAL A 39 -1.90 -4.47 4.01
N HIS A 40 -2.98 -4.48 4.78
CA HIS A 40 -3.28 -5.51 5.76
C HIS A 40 -4.17 -6.59 5.14
N GLY A 41 -3.79 -7.84 5.32
CA GLY A 41 -4.62 -9.01 5.05
C GLY A 41 -5.73 -9.18 6.08
N GLU A 42 -6.75 -9.97 5.75
CA GLU A 42 -7.86 -10.25 6.68
C GLU A 42 -7.50 -11.26 7.77
N LYS A 43 -6.52 -12.12 7.51
CA LYS A 43 -6.04 -13.14 8.43
C LYS A 43 -4.96 -12.58 9.35
N GLU A 44 -4.75 -13.20 10.49
CA GLU A 44 -3.75 -12.79 11.48
C GLU A 44 -2.32 -13.18 11.10
N THR A 45 -2.14 -14.03 10.09
CA THR A 45 -0.83 -14.54 9.64
C THR A 45 -0.52 -14.18 8.20
N PHE A 46 0.76 -14.19 7.84
CA PHE A 46 1.20 -14.08 6.45
C PHE A 46 0.77 -15.34 5.69
N THR A 47 0.19 -15.16 4.51
CA THR A 47 -0.34 -16.28 3.72
C THR A 47 0.26 -16.31 2.32
N ASP A 48 0.10 -17.44 1.63
CA ASP A 48 0.48 -17.57 0.22
C ASP A 48 -0.18 -16.52 -0.68
N GLU A 49 -1.36 -16.04 -0.31
CA GLU A 49 -2.03 -14.94 -1.01
C GLU A 49 -1.28 -13.61 -0.85
N ASN A 50 -0.65 -13.37 0.30
CA ASN A 50 0.24 -12.21 0.48
C ASN A 50 1.48 -12.33 -0.42
N ILE A 51 2.06 -13.53 -0.54
CA ILE A 51 3.19 -13.79 -1.45
C ILE A 51 2.80 -13.50 -2.90
N LYS A 52 1.67 -14.05 -3.37
CA LYS A 52 1.14 -13.80 -4.71
C LYS A 52 0.87 -12.31 -4.96
N LEU A 53 0.35 -11.61 -3.95
CA LEU A 53 0.12 -10.17 -4.04
C LEU A 53 1.43 -9.38 -4.16
N ILE A 54 2.46 -9.69 -3.36
CA ILE A 54 3.79 -9.07 -3.49
C ILE A 54 4.36 -9.31 -4.88
N GLN A 55 4.30 -10.54 -5.39
CA GLN A 55 4.80 -10.87 -6.73
C GLN A 55 4.04 -10.08 -7.81
N TRP A 56 2.71 -10.03 -7.72
CA TRP A 56 1.89 -9.26 -8.64
C TRP A 56 2.23 -7.76 -8.60
N LEU A 57 2.40 -7.19 -7.40
CA LEU A 57 2.78 -5.79 -7.23
C LEU A 57 4.16 -5.50 -7.83
N LYS A 58 5.15 -6.39 -7.63
CA LYS A 58 6.49 -6.26 -8.23
C LYS A 58 6.49 -6.29 -9.76
N VAL A 59 5.52 -6.96 -10.38
CA VAL A 59 5.36 -6.99 -11.85
C VAL A 59 4.64 -5.74 -12.37
N ASN A 60 3.64 -5.25 -11.63
CA ASN A 60 2.74 -4.17 -12.11
C ASN A 60 3.17 -2.76 -11.69
N LEU A 61 4.01 -2.64 -10.68
CA LEU A 61 4.56 -1.38 -10.21
C LEU A 61 5.99 -1.19 -10.73
N SER A 62 6.37 0.07 -10.99
CA SER A 62 7.71 0.39 -11.46
C SER A 62 8.78 0.13 -10.38
N SER A 63 10.06 0.17 -10.75
CA SER A 63 11.18 0.03 -9.79
C SER A 63 11.25 1.14 -8.73
N LYS A 64 10.40 2.16 -8.81
CA LYS A 64 10.30 3.26 -7.82
C LYS A 64 9.64 2.82 -6.51
N TYR A 65 9.07 1.61 -6.47
CA TYR A 65 8.38 1.10 -5.28
C TYR A 65 9.20 0.01 -4.60
N LEU A 66 9.49 0.17 -3.31
CA LEU A 66 10.08 -0.88 -2.49
C LEU A 66 8.98 -1.62 -1.74
N ILE A 67 8.74 -2.87 -2.11
CA ILE A 67 7.69 -3.72 -1.54
C ILE A 67 8.33 -4.73 -0.59
N THR A 68 7.93 -4.70 0.67
CA THR A 68 8.49 -5.49 1.78
C THR A 68 7.38 -6.04 2.67
N GLU A 69 7.69 -7.06 3.45
CA GLU A 69 6.82 -7.50 4.55
C GLU A 69 6.87 -6.50 5.70
N HIS A 70 5.78 -6.36 6.46
CA HIS A 70 5.78 -5.47 7.61
C HIS A 70 6.45 -6.14 8.83
N PRO A 71 7.45 -5.51 9.47
CA PRO A 71 8.24 -6.15 10.52
C PRO A 71 7.44 -6.51 11.79
N TYR A 72 6.35 -5.80 12.05
CA TYR A 72 5.53 -5.98 13.27
C TYR A 72 4.13 -6.54 13.01
N PHE A 73 3.70 -6.60 11.75
CA PHE A 73 2.35 -7.03 11.40
C PHE A 73 2.50 -8.18 10.42
N PRO A 74 2.45 -9.43 10.91
CA PRO A 74 2.75 -10.60 10.08
C PRO A 74 1.76 -10.77 8.94
N ASN A 75 0.62 -10.07 8.93
CA ASN A 75 -0.36 -10.10 7.85
C ASN A 75 -0.29 -8.89 6.90
N ALA A 76 0.72 -8.03 7.05
CA ALA A 76 0.78 -6.78 6.31
C ALA A 76 1.97 -6.69 5.35
N ILE A 77 1.71 -6.06 4.21
CA ILE A 77 2.71 -5.70 3.21
C ILE A 77 2.94 -4.20 3.32
N ARG A 78 4.20 -3.79 3.27
CA ARG A 78 4.61 -2.39 3.22
C ARG A 78 5.11 -2.05 1.83
N ILE A 79 4.54 -1.01 1.24
CA ILE A 79 4.96 -0.46 -0.05
C ILE A 79 5.49 0.95 0.21
N TRP A 80 6.78 1.13 -0.02
CA TRP A 80 7.43 2.44 0.00
C TRP A 80 7.40 3.07 -1.38
N ILE A 81 7.11 4.36 -1.43
CA ILE A 81 6.98 5.14 -2.66
C ILE A 81 8.11 6.18 -2.64
N GLN A 82 8.98 6.14 -3.66
CA GLN A 82 10.12 7.04 -3.84
C GLN A 82 9.83 8.18 -4.80
#